data_AF-A0A2V7YYD2-F1
#
_entry.id   AF-A0A2V7YYD2-F1
#
_cell.length_a   1.000
_cell.length_b   1.000
_cell.length_c   1.000
_cell.angle_alpha   90.00
_cell.angle_beta   90.00
_cell.angle_gamma   90.00
#
_symmetry.space_group_name_H-M   'P 1'
#
loop_
_entity.id
_entity.type
_entity.pdbx_description
1 polymer ?
#
loop_
_entity_poly.entity_id
_entity_poly.type
_entity_poly.pdbx_seq_one_letter_code
_entity_poly.pdbx_strand_id
1 'polypeptide(L)'
;MFREGESPERGHRPAAVFRERWLALVAAAVLPGTGRDAAFRLRKDAGPDGFAVESPSGEVIGHLELFDERLLDGLRCGESLLRSPQSLADLLEAAGQVALERAGAILDVRVS
;
A
#
# COMPACT_ATOMS: atom_id res chain seq x y z
N MET A 1 -0.37 -6.60 16.36
CA MET A 1 -0.95 -5.39 15.74
C MET A 1 -2.48 -5.53 15.69
N PHE A 2 -3.19 -4.42 15.69
CA PHE A 2 -4.64 -4.33 15.60
C PHE A 2 -5.02 -3.63 14.30
N ARG A 3 -6.24 -3.83 13.78
CA ARG A 3 -6.76 -2.97 12.71
C ARG A 3 -6.99 -1.56 13.22
N GLU A 4 -7.17 -0.62 12.31
CA GLU A 4 -7.58 0.73 12.66
C GLU A 4 -8.85 0.70 13.52
N GLY A 5 -8.82 1.40 14.66
CA GLY A 5 -9.92 1.44 15.63
C GLY A 5 -10.05 0.21 16.54
N GLU A 6 -9.32 -0.88 16.31
CA GLU A 6 -9.29 -2.05 17.19
C GLU A 6 -8.27 -1.83 18.34
N SER A 7 -8.61 -2.34 19.53
CA SER A 7 -7.71 -2.34 20.68
C SER A 7 -8.03 -3.49 21.66
N PRO A 8 -7.06 -3.93 22.49
CA PRO A 8 -7.29 -4.92 23.54
C PRO A 8 -8.32 -4.47 24.57
N GLU A 9 -8.32 -3.19 24.94
CA GLU A 9 -9.21 -2.61 25.96
C GLU A 9 -10.68 -2.66 25.53
N ARG A 10 -10.91 -2.70 24.21
CA ARG A 10 -12.22 -2.89 23.59
C ARG A 10 -12.57 -4.36 23.33
N GLY A 11 -11.75 -5.30 23.81
CA GLY A 11 -11.97 -6.75 23.69
C GLY A 11 -11.62 -7.34 22.32
N HIS A 12 -10.96 -6.59 21.43
CA HIS A 12 -10.58 -7.10 20.11
C HIS A 12 -9.42 -8.08 20.20
N ARG A 13 -9.40 -9.07 19.29
CA ARG A 13 -8.23 -9.91 19.05
C ARG A 13 -7.29 -9.23 18.05
N PRO A 14 -5.97 -9.35 18.21
CA PRO A 14 -5.04 -8.77 17.25
C PRO A 14 -5.24 -9.39 15.86
N ALA A 15 -5.16 -8.54 14.82
CA ALA A 15 -5.24 -8.98 13.43
C ALA A 15 -4.05 -9.89 13.04
N ALA A 16 -2.87 -9.61 13.61
CA ALA A 16 -1.66 -10.41 13.44
C ALA A 16 -0.70 -10.20 14.61
N VAL A 17 0.16 -11.19 14.87
CA VAL A 17 1.21 -11.14 15.89
C VAL A 17 2.55 -11.45 15.23
N PHE A 18 3.52 -10.56 15.40
CA PHE A 18 4.88 -10.70 14.90
C PHE A 18 5.86 -10.58 16.06
N ARG A 19 6.99 -11.30 15.98
CA ARG A 19 8.07 -11.19 16.96
C ARG A 19 8.77 -9.84 16.89
N GLU A 20 9.00 -9.36 15.67
CA GLU A 20 9.72 -8.13 15.41
C GLU A 20 8.76 -6.95 15.26
N ARG A 21 9.06 -5.85 15.96
CA ARG A 21 8.24 -4.63 15.95
C ARG A 21 8.16 -4.01 14.55
N TRP A 22 9.27 -3.93 13.83
CA TRP A 22 9.31 -3.33 12.49
C TRP A 22 8.37 -4.06 11.52
N LEU A 23 8.28 -5.39 11.62
CA LEU A 23 7.39 -6.17 10.75
C LEU A 23 5.92 -6.00 11.13
N ALA A 24 5.63 -5.84 12.43
CA ALA A 24 4.29 -5.48 12.88
C ALA A 24 3.84 -4.11 12.38
N LEU A 25 4.76 -3.13 12.33
CA LEU A 25 4.49 -1.81 11.76
C LEU A 25 4.28 -1.87 10.25
N VAL A 26 5.13 -2.60 9.51
CA VAL A 26 4.93 -2.82 8.07
C VAL A 26 3.57 -3.47 7.81
N ALA A 27 3.21 -4.52 8.57
CA ALA A 27 1.93 -5.18 8.42
C ALA A 27 0.76 -4.24 8.72
N ALA A 28 0.85 -3.42 9.77
CA ALA A 28 -0.18 -2.44 10.10
C ALA A 28 -0.34 -1.37 9.01
N ALA A 29 0.78 -0.90 8.45
CA ALA A 29 0.80 0.10 7.40
C ALA A 29 0.12 -0.40 6.11
N VAL A 30 0.35 -1.65 5.71
CA VAL A 30 -0.18 -2.18 4.44
C VAL A 30 -1.55 -2.83 4.58
N LEU A 31 -1.96 -3.26 5.77
CA LEU A 31 -3.22 -4.00 5.98
C LEU A 31 -4.45 -3.29 5.40
N PRO A 32 -4.63 -1.96 5.52
CA PRO A 32 -5.77 -1.27 4.92
C PRO A 32 -5.79 -1.35 3.38
N GLY A 33 -4.61 -1.47 2.75
CA GLY A 33 -4.45 -1.68 1.31
C GLY A 33 -4.56 -3.14 0.89
N THR A 34 -4.63 -4.08 1.83
CA THR A 34 -4.89 -5.50 1.54
C THR A 34 -6.39 -5.78 1.61
N GLY A 35 -7.01 -6.22 0.52
CA GLY A 35 -8.46 -6.43 0.51
C GLY A 35 -9.07 -6.61 -0.88
N ARG A 36 -10.38 -6.91 -0.90
CA ARG A 36 -11.12 -7.30 -2.11
C ARG A 36 -11.73 -6.15 -2.93
N ASP A 37 -11.86 -4.95 -2.36
CA ASP A 37 -12.33 -3.80 -3.13
C ASP A 37 -11.16 -3.24 -3.94
N ALA A 38 -11.09 -3.71 -5.18
CA ALA A 38 -10.02 -3.41 -6.10
C ALA A 38 -10.02 -1.92 -6.45
N ALA A 39 -9.06 -1.16 -5.88
CA ALA A 39 -8.78 0.21 -6.32
C ALA A 39 -8.41 0.24 -7.82
N PHE A 40 -7.89 -0.86 -8.35
CA PHE A 40 -7.54 -1.02 -9.77
C PHE A 40 -7.89 -2.43 -10.26
N ARG A 41 -8.38 -2.55 -11.49
CA ARG A 41 -8.69 -3.82 -12.15
C ARG A 41 -7.86 -3.97 -13.42
N LEU A 42 -7.28 -5.14 -13.64
CA LEU A 42 -6.57 -5.45 -14.88
C LEU A 42 -7.50 -6.23 -15.82
N ARG A 43 -7.69 -5.74 -17.05
CA ARG A 43 -8.42 -6.49 -18.07
C ARG A 43 -7.58 -7.68 -18.54
N LYS A 44 -8.24 -8.83 -18.69
CA LYS A 44 -7.61 -10.09 -19.10
C LYS A 44 -7.25 -10.14 -20.58
N ASP A 45 -8.00 -9.41 -21.40
CA ASP A 45 -7.76 -9.35 -22.84
C ASP A 45 -6.82 -8.19 -23.16
N ALA A 46 -5.70 -8.50 -23.80
CA ALA A 46 -4.76 -7.50 -24.28
C ALA A 46 -5.34 -6.77 -25.51
N GLY A 47 -5.29 -5.44 -25.47
CA GLY A 47 -5.55 -4.58 -26.60
C GLY A 47 -4.27 -4.19 -27.35
N PRO A 48 -4.36 -3.27 -28.32
CA PRO A 48 -3.19 -2.77 -29.07
C PRO A 48 -2.13 -2.12 -28.16
N ASP A 49 -2.56 -1.54 -27.03
CA ASP A 49 -1.69 -0.88 -26.06
C ASP A 49 -1.30 -1.79 -24.87
N GLY A 50 -1.68 -3.08 -24.90
CA GLY A 50 -1.49 -4.04 -23.83
C GLY A 50 -2.72 -4.26 -22.94
N PHE A 51 -2.51 -4.68 -21.69
CA PHE A 51 -3.56 -4.97 -20.72
C PHE A 51 -4.02 -3.69 -20.02
N ALA A 52 -5.29 -3.32 -20.22
CA ALA A 52 -5.85 -2.10 -19.65
C ALA A 52 -6.01 -2.21 -18.12
N VAL A 53 -5.57 -1.16 -17.41
CA VAL A 53 -5.81 -0.94 -15.99
C VAL A 53 -7.00 0.00 -15.84
N GLU A 54 -8.03 -0.44 -15.14
CA GLU A 54 -9.26 0.30 -14.88
C GLU A 54 -9.32 0.77 -13.43
N SER A 55 -9.78 1.99 -13.20
CA SER A 55 -10.14 2.51 -11.88
C SER A 55 -11.45 1.86 -11.37
N PRO A 56 -11.87 2.11 -10.12
CA PRO A 56 -13.13 1.56 -9.59
C PRO A 56 -14.36 2.11 -10.32
N SER A 57 -14.25 3.27 -10.97
CA SER A 57 -15.31 3.85 -11.80
C SER A 57 -15.39 3.22 -13.20
N GLY A 58 -14.45 2.32 -13.55
CA GLY A 58 -14.36 1.69 -14.87
C GLY A 58 -13.60 2.52 -15.91
N GLU A 59 -12.99 3.63 -15.52
CA GLU A 59 -12.14 4.44 -16.40
C GLU A 59 -10.80 3.75 -16.64
N VAL A 60 -10.33 3.70 -17.89
CA VAL A 60 -8.98 3.20 -18.21
C VAL A 60 -7.96 4.26 -17.83
N ILE A 61 -7.11 3.95 -16.86
CA ILE A 61 -6.10 4.87 -16.30
C ILE A 61 -4.67 4.53 -16.72
N GLY A 62 -4.48 3.45 -17.48
CA GLY A 62 -3.18 3.03 -17.97
C GLY A 62 -3.21 1.67 -18.64
N HIS A 63 -2.05 1.24 -19.10
CA HIS A 63 -1.84 -0.06 -19.73
C HIS A 63 -0.55 -0.70 -19.22
N LEU A 64 -0.58 -2.02 -19.08
CA LEU A 64 0.59 -2.84 -18.81
C LEU A 64 0.93 -3.66 -20.04
N GLU A 65 2.19 -3.77 -20.39
CA GLU A 65 2.64 -4.67 -21.47
C GLU A 65 2.35 -6.14 -21.13
N LEU A 66 2.53 -6.51 -19.85
CA LEU A 66 2.31 -7.87 -19.33
C LEU A 66 1.12 -7.91 -18.38
N PHE A 67 0.43 -9.05 -18.34
CA PHE A 67 -0.63 -9.29 -17.39
C PHE A 67 -0.05 -9.55 -15.99
N ASP A 68 0.08 -8.48 -15.19
CA ASP A 68 0.69 -8.54 -13.86
C ASP A 68 -0.27 -8.07 -12.76
N GLU A 69 -1.04 -9.00 -12.20
CA GLU A 69 -1.95 -8.72 -11.08
C GLU A 69 -1.19 -8.37 -9.79
N ARG A 70 0.06 -8.84 -9.63
CA ARG A 70 0.87 -8.56 -8.43
C ARG A 70 1.28 -7.10 -8.37
N LEU A 71 1.54 -6.49 -9.53
CA LEU A 71 1.77 -5.06 -9.60
C LEU A 71 0.54 -4.27 -9.12
N LEU A 72 -0.68 -4.69 -9.48
CA LEU A 72 -1.90 -4.03 -8.98
C LEU A 72 -2.05 -4.16 -7.47
N ASP A 73 -1.71 -5.32 -6.89
CA ASP A 73 -1.69 -5.49 -5.43
C ASP A 73 -0.67 -4.55 -4.75
N GLY A 74 0.50 -4.37 -5.36
CA GLY A 74 1.50 -3.40 -4.91
C GLY A 74 1.02 -1.95 -4.99
N LEU A 75 0.40 -1.56 -6.11
CA LEU A 75 -0.16 -0.22 -6.30
C LEU A 75 -1.28 0.08 -5.30
N ARG A 76 -2.11 -0.91 -4.96
CA ARG A 76 -3.16 -0.77 -3.93
C ARG A 76 -2.56 -0.47 -2.55
N CYS A 77 -1.51 -1.19 -2.18
CA CYS A 77 -0.80 -0.91 -0.92
C CYS A 77 -0.20 0.49 -0.92
N GLY A 78 0.45 0.88 -2.03
CA GLY A 78 1.02 2.22 -2.21
C GLY A 78 -0.02 3.33 -2.09
N GLU A 79 -1.16 3.18 -2.77
CA GLU A 79 -2.25 4.15 -2.75
C GLU A 79 -2.90 4.27 -1.37
N SER A 80 -3.08 3.15 -0.67
CA SER A 80 -3.59 3.13 0.69
C SER A 80 -2.69 3.91 1.66
N LEU A 81 -1.38 3.77 1.54
CA LEU A 81 -0.40 4.53 2.34
C LEU A 81 -0.54 6.03 2.10
N LEU A 82 -0.75 6.46 0.85
CA LEU A 82 -0.91 7.87 0.51
C LEU A 82 -2.20 8.49 1.06
N ARG A 83 -3.25 7.67 1.26
CA ARG A 83 -4.56 8.12 1.78
C ARG A 83 -4.66 8.09 3.31
N SER A 84 -3.79 7.36 3.98
CA SER A 84 -3.81 7.18 5.44
C SER A 84 -2.54 7.73 6.09
N PRO A 85 -2.61 8.91 6.72
CA PRO A 85 -1.46 9.47 7.45
C PRO A 85 -0.91 8.52 8.52
N GLN A 86 -1.78 7.75 9.20
CA GLN A 86 -1.36 6.76 10.19
C GLN A 86 -0.56 5.63 9.54
N SER A 87 -1.06 5.06 8.43
CA SER A 87 -0.36 3.99 7.71
C SER A 87 0.98 4.45 7.16
N LEU A 88 1.06 5.68 6.64
CA LEU A 88 2.33 6.26 6.20
C LEU A 88 3.30 6.44 7.37
N ALA A 89 2.83 6.94 8.53
CA ALA A 89 3.65 7.08 9.72
C ALA A 89 4.18 5.73 10.22
N ASP A 90 3.35 4.69 10.27
CA ASP A 90 3.76 3.34 10.67
C ASP A 90 4.85 2.79 9.73
N LEU A 91 4.73 3.01 8.41
CA LEU A 91 5.74 2.59 7.44
C LEU A 91 7.06 3.36 7.60
N LEU A 92 7.00 4.68 7.76
CA LEU A 92 8.17 5.53 7.95
C LEU A 92 8.89 5.20 9.27
N GLU A 93 8.14 4.93 10.33
CA GLU A 93 8.71 4.46 11.59
C GLU A 93 9.40 3.10 11.41
N ALA A 94 8.77 2.16 10.69
CA ALA A 94 9.38 0.87 10.40
C ALA A 94 10.66 0.97 9.56
N ALA A 95 10.76 1.96 8.67
CA ALA A 95 11.93 2.21 7.84
C ALA A 95 13.17 2.62 8.66
N GLY A 96 12.95 3.29 9.79
CA GLY A 96 14.00 3.74 10.70
C GLY A 96 14.83 4.92 10.18
N GLN A 97 15.62 5.51 11.06
CA GLN A 97 16.30 6.79 10.85
C GLN A 97 17.13 6.85 9.56
N VAL A 98 17.98 5.84 9.30
CA VAL A 98 18.89 5.84 8.14
C VAL A 98 18.13 5.88 6.82
N ALA A 99 17.02 5.15 6.72
CA ALA A 99 16.20 5.17 5.51
C ALA A 99 15.49 6.51 5.33
N LEU A 100 14.99 7.11 6.42
CA LEU A 100 14.32 8.41 6.40
C LEU A 100 15.27 9.55 5.98
N GLU A 101 16.49 9.59 6.54
CA GLU A 101 17.49 10.60 6.16
C GLU A 101 17.82 10.52 4.66
N ARG A 102 18.04 9.30 4.13
CA ARG A 102 18.33 9.09 2.71
C ARG A 102 17.14 9.43 1.82
N ALA A 103 15.93 9.04 2.22
CA ALA A 103 14.71 9.37 1.50
C ALA A 103 14.49 10.90 1.47
N GLY A 104 14.72 11.59 2.59
CA GLY A 104 14.67 13.05 2.67
C GLY A 104 15.63 13.73 1.71
N ALA A 105 16.89 13.30 1.67
CA ALA A 105 17.87 13.84 0.72
C ALA A 105 17.47 13.61 -0.76
N ILE A 106 16.85 12.48 -1.09
CA ILE A 106 16.31 12.23 -2.43
C ILE A 106 15.14 13.17 -2.75
N LEU A 107 14.25 13.40 -1.77
CA LEU A 107 13.08 14.25 -1.95
C LEU A 107 13.46 15.72 -2.06
N ASP A 108 14.43 16.20 -1.28
CA ASP A 108 14.96 17.56 -1.34
C ASP A 108 15.37 17.95 -2.77
N VAL A 109 15.94 17.03 -3.55
CA VAL A 109 16.28 17.27 -4.97
C VAL A 109 15.05 17.37 -5.89
N ARG A 110 13.94 16.73 -5.52
CA ARG A 110 12.75 16.56 -6.38
C ARG A 110 11.65 17.58 -6.12
N VAL A 111 11.55 18.08 -4.90
CA VAL A 111 10.43 18.93 -4.45
C VAL A 111 10.85 20.36 -4.08
N SER A 112 12.15 20.68 -4.20
CA SER A 112 12.68 22.03 -4.00
C SER A 112 12.56 22.92 -5.23
#